data_AF-A0A1I8CXF9-F1
#
_entry.id   AF-A0A1I8CXF9-F1
#
_cell.length_a   1.000
_cell.length_b   1.000
_cell.length_c   1.000
_cell.angle_alpha   90.00
_cell.angle_beta   90.00
_cell.angle_gamma   90.00
#
_symmetry.space_group_name_H-M   'P 1'
#
loop_
_entity.id
_entity.type
_entity.pdbx_description
1 polymer ?
#
loop_
_entity_poly.entity_id
_entity_poly.type
_entity_poly.pdbx_seq_one_letter_code
_entity_poly.pdbx_strand_id
1 'polypeptide(L)'
;MTEEKIESIFVDSKLSKELYQDSQTTVGWIVECLINKSEEFNKIRGNLRIASIEGHDISDGKGFLSKVYKTTIAFENKEDSYVFIVKIPGAERFGETMNKEMDEDEIKLHDLKDESVVAMHNKEVKFYSKLIVQMPKLKVPKCFGFKDRVTRKDEGVILMEYLGVAGIMHDTFEPFNLEKVQSVLDELFILQTSSLLIKDYWKGKYTPDVRSSGTSYIDAVFEDSWNLIKSLTTEDLYKDINQEVLNLASHHAAIWEYNNHTVIKDNNSILTHGNLWKNNILFDRVNNESTNNVQVLIDWQTIIEGSLMKDIVFHLVLNTTADIRRHCLEVILPEYYEKFKDFVQQKNIVFDVSWDEFIEDYYYQLIEQGIILIIAVKILFDSNKVSGDAEIEVWDKQKRNICKDVCLTLKDAIEGAKLVKSEWLIKNKKD
;
A
#
# COMPACT_ATOMS: atom_id res chain seq x y z
N MET A 1 7.63 -30.99 -10.65
CA MET A 1 8.37 -31.76 -11.67
C MET A 1 9.49 -32.54 -10.97
N THR A 2 10.11 -33.53 -11.61
CA THR A 2 11.36 -34.11 -11.06
C THR A 2 12.52 -33.14 -11.30
N GLU A 3 13.54 -33.17 -10.44
CA GLU A 3 14.73 -32.31 -10.56
C GLU A 3 15.40 -32.45 -11.93
N GLU A 4 15.60 -33.69 -12.41
CA GLU A 4 16.14 -33.99 -13.75
C GLU A 4 15.32 -33.34 -14.88
N LYS A 5 13.99 -33.29 -14.74
CA LYS A 5 13.13 -32.65 -15.74
C LYS A 5 13.30 -31.14 -15.73
N ILE A 6 13.48 -30.53 -14.56
CA ILE A 6 13.77 -29.09 -14.45
C ILE A 6 15.16 -28.80 -15.05
N GLU A 7 16.19 -29.56 -14.71
CA GLU A 7 17.55 -29.36 -15.26
C GLU A 7 17.57 -29.42 -16.79
N SER A 8 16.78 -30.31 -17.40
CA SER A 8 16.72 -30.51 -18.86
C SER A 8 16.21 -29.30 -19.65
N ILE A 9 15.50 -28.36 -19.00
CA ILE A 9 14.97 -27.16 -19.67
C ILE A 9 15.98 -26.02 -19.76
N PHE A 10 17.17 -26.16 -19.18
CA PHE A 10 18.23 -25.15 -19.24
C PHE A 10 19.29 -25.54 -20.27
N VAL A 11 19.90 -24.53 -20.90
CA VAL A 11 21.07 -24.75 -21.77
C VAL A 11 22.25 -25.24 -20.94
N ASP A 12 22.50 -24.59 -19.80
CA ASP A 12 23.39 -25.07 -18.74
C ASP A 12 22.55 -25.56 -17.55
N SER A 13 22.52 -26.87 -17.32
CA SER A 13 21.82 -27.48 -16.18
C SER A 13 22.19 -26.89 -14.81
N LYS A 14 23.41 -26.36 -14.65
CA LYS A 14 23.87 -25.75 -13.38
C LYS A 14 23.07 -24.51 -13.02
N LEU A 15 22.60 -23.76 -14.02
CA LEU A 15 21.80 -22.55 -13.81
C LEU A 15 20.56 -22.84 -12.96
N SER A 16 19.97 -24.02 -13.07
CA SER A 16 18.81 -24.41 -12.24
C SER A 16 19.11 -24.44 -10.73
N LYS A 17 20.37 -24.65 -10.35
CA LYS A 17 20.82 -24.75 -8.95
C LYS A 17 21.39 -23.44 -8.42
N GLU A 18 21.64 -22.48 -9.30
CA GLU A 18 22.12 -21.16 -8.90
C GLU A 18 21.06 -20.42 -8.09
N LEU A 19 21.54 -19.67 -7.10
CA LEU A 19 20.72 -18.76 -6.32
C LEU A 19 20.41 -17.52 -7.16
N TYR A 20 19.17 -17.05 -7.08
CA TYR A 20 18.70 -15.90 -7.82
C TYR A 20 19.14 -14.61 -7.12
N GLN A 21 19.99 -13.81 -7.76
CA GLN A 21 20.50 -12.54 -7.22
C GLN A 21 21.11 -12.72 -5.82
N ASP A 22 20.75 -11.88 -4.85
CA ASP A 22 21.16 -11.92 -3.46
C ASP A 22 20.25 -12.80 -2.58
N SER A 23 19.39 -13.62 -3.20
CA SER A 23 18.39 -14.43 -2.52
C SER A 23 18.87 -15.86 -2.22
N GLN A 24 18.16 -16.55 -1.33
CA GLN A 24 18.27 -17.98 -1.06
C GLN A 24 17.38 -18.84 -1.98
N THR A 25 16.71 -18.21 -2.95
CA THR A 25 15.80 -18.88 -3.88
C THR A 25 16.53 -19.33 -5.13
N THR A 26 16.49 -20.63 -5.43
CA THR A 26 17.08 -21.18 -6.65
C THR A 26 16.31 -20.77 -7.91
N VAL A 27 17.02 -20.56 -9.01
CA VAL A 27 16.42 -20.34 -10.34
C VAL A 27 15.50 -21.49 -10.75
N GLY A 28 15.86 -22.74 -10.45
CA GLY A 28 15.05 -23.92 -10.77
C GLY A 28 13.65 -23.87 -10.15
N TRP A 29 13.53 -23.44 -8.89
CA TRP A 29 12.25 -23.23 -8.22
C TRP A 29 11.41 -22.13 -8.89
N ILE A 30 12.03 -21.02 -9.30
CA ILE A 30 11.35 -19.93 -10.01
C ILE A 30 10.74 -20.46 -11.31
N VAL A 31 11.54 -21.16 -12.11
CA VAL A 31 11.11 -21.70 -13.40
C VAL A 31 10.05 -22.79 -13.21
N GLU A 32 10.18 -23.64 -12.19
CA GLU A 32 9.15 -24.63 -11.86
C GLU A 32 7.79 -23.96 -11.59
N CYS A 33 7.78 -22.88 -10.81
CA CYS A 33 6.55 -22.11 -10.54
C CYS A 33 5.94 -21.54 -11.82
N LEU A 34 6.77 -20.99 -12.71
CA LEU A 34 6.31 -20.45 -13.99
C LEU A 34 5.74 -21.54 -14.90
N ILE A 35 6.40 -22.69 -15.03
CA ILE A 35 5.88 -23.82 -15.81
C ILE A 35 4.52 -24.27 -15.29
N ASN A 36 4.37 -24.36 -13.97
CA ASN A 36 3.16 -24.89 -13.37
C ASN A 36 1.98 -23.90 -13.44
N LYS A 37 2.23 -22.59 -13.49
CA LYS A 37 1.17 -21.56 -13.31
C LYS A 37 1.06 -20.49 -14.38
N SER A 38 2.07 -20.30 -15.25
CA SER A 38 2.03 -19.28 -16.30
C SER A 38 1.84 -19.91 -17.68
N GLU A 39 0.62 -19.83 -18.19
CA GLU A 39 0.30 -20.25 -19.57
C GLU A 39 1.08 -19.42 -20.60
N GLU A 40 1.27 -18.13 -20.33
CA GLU A 40 2.01 -17.22 -21.20
C GLU A 40 3.50 -17.60 -21.26
N PHE A 41 4.13 -17.90 -20.13
CA PHE A 41 5.50 -18.39 -20.09
C PHE A 41 5.65 -19.67 -20.91
N ASN A 42 4.74 -20.63 -20.71
CA ASN A 42 4.76 -21.90 -21.45
C ASN A 42 4.58 -21.69 -22.96
N LYS A 43 3.73 -20.74 -23.36
CA LYS A 43 3.52 -20.39 -24.77
C LYS A 43 4.76 -19.72 -25.38
N ILE A 44 5.37 -18.76 -24.70
CA ILE A 44 6.55 -18.02 -25.19
C ILE A 44 7.76 -18.96 -25.27
N ARG A 45 7.96 -19.82 -24.26
CA ARG A 45 9.05 -20.80 -24.23
C ARG A 45 8.88 -21.88 -25.30
N GLY A 46 7.67 -22.45 -25.41
CA GLY A 46 7.44 -23.65 -26.19
C GLY A 46 8.37 -24.78 -25.76
N ASN A 47 9.19 -25.29 -26.69
CA ASN A 47 10.18 -26.34 -26.43
C ASN A 47 11.61 -25.82 -26.23
N LEU A 48 11.81 -24.51 -26.25
CA LEU A 48 13.15 -23.91 -26.13
C LEU A 48 13.70 -24.05 -24.71
N ARG A 49 15.01 -24.20 -24.62
CA ARG A 49 15.73 -24.16 -23.35
C ARG A 49 16.01 -22.72 -22.91
N ILE A 50 16.11 -22.54 -21.59
CA ILE A 50 16.45 -21.27 -20.95
C ILE A 50 17.96 -21.06 -21.06
N ALA A 51 18.34 -19.92 -21.62
CA ALA A 51 19.73 -19.52 -21.79
C ALA A 51 20.23 -18.70 -20.60
N SER A 52 19.42 -17.76 -20.11
CA SER A 52 19.75 -16.94 -18.94
C SER A 52 18.51 -16.47 -18.20
N ILE A 53 18.72 -16.03 -16.96
CA ILE A 53 17.73 -15.35 -16.13
C ILE A 53 18.42 -14.18 -15.41
N GLU A 54 17.90 -12.97 -15.62
CA GLU A 54 18.54 -11.75 -15.13
C GLU A 54 17.52 -10.90 -14.39
N GLY A 55 17.89 -10.45 -13.18
CA GLY A 55 17.08 -9.59 -12.33
C GLY A 55 17.63 -8.17 -12.33
N HIS A 56 16.78 -7.19 -12.62
CA HIS A 56 17.09 -5.78 -12.40
C HIS A 56 16.26 -5.27 -11.23
N ASP A 57 16.91 -4.78 -10.17
CA ASP A 57 16.21 -4.18 -9.04
C ASP A 57 15.52 -2.88 -9.48
N ILE A 58 14.19 -2.90 -9.48
CA ILE A 58 13.33 -1.76 -9.82
C ILE A 58 12.72 -1.10 -8.58
N SER A 59 13.17 -1.48 -7.39
CA SER A 59 12.82 -0.75 -6.18
C SER A 59 13.31 0.69 -6.22
N ASP A 60 14.34 1.00 -7.04
CA ASP A 60 14.93 2.34 -7.23
C ASP A 60 15.30 3.01 -5.88
N GLY A 61 15.60 2.19 -4.88
CA GLY A 61 15.83 2.65 -3.52
C GLY A 61 14.60 3.18 -2.75
N LYS A 62 13.41 3.06 -3.32
CA LYS A 62 12.11 3.45 -2.75
C LYS A 62 11.37 2.27 -2.09
N GLY A 63 11.90 1.05 -2.22
CA GLY A 63 11.37 -0.14 -1.55
C GLY A 63 11.66 -0.13 -0.06
N PHE A 64 10.62 0.07 0.77
CA PHE A 64 10.76 0.11 2.23
C PHE A 64 10.97 -1.28 2.85
N LEU A 65 10.14 -2.26 2.44
CA LEU A 65 10.06 -3.58 3.09
C LEU A 65 10.31 -4.74 2.12
N SER A 66 10.76 -4.46 0.89
CA SER A 66 11.06 -5.49 -0.12
C SER A 66 11.99 -4.97 -1.20
N LYS A 67 12.81 -5.88 -1.75
CA LYS A 67 13.46 -5.72 -3.06
C LYS A 67 12.51 -6.26 -4.13
N VAL A 68 12.36 -5.51 -5.22
CA VAL A 68 11.46 -5.86 -6.32
C VAL A 68 12.30 -5.94 -7.57
N TYR A 69 12.49 -7.15 -8.09
CA TYR A 69 13.26 -7.38 -9.29
C TYR A 69 12.35 -7.50 -10.50
N LYS A 70 12.61 -6.72 -11.54
CA LYS A 70 12.15 -7.00 -12.90
C LYS A 70 13.06 -8.07 -13.48
N THR A 71 12.51 -9.27 -13.62
CA THR A 71 13.25 -10.46 -14.04
C THR A 71 12.96 -10.79 -15.49
N THR A 72 14.01 -11.04 -16.26
CA THR A 72 13.94 -11.40 -17.68
C THR A 72 14.53 -12.79 -17.88
N ILE A 73 13.78 -13.68 -18.51
CA ILE A 73 14.27 -14.98 -18.98
C ILE A 73 14.50 -14.90 -20.49
N ALA A 74 15.72 -15.20 -20.91
CA ALA A 74 16.08 -15.35 -22.32
C ALA A 74 16.10 -16.84 -22.71
N PHE A 75 15.64 -17.14 -23.92
CA PHE A 75 15.60 -18.50 -24.45
C PHE A 75 16.68 -18.71 -25.50
N GLU A 76 17.10 -19.96 -25.69
CA GLU A 76 18.09 -20.29 -26.72
C GLU A 76 17.57 -19.90 -28.12
N ASN A 77 18.41 -19.23 -28.90
CA ASN A 77 18.15 -18.88 -30.29
C ASN A 77 16.83 -18.11 -30.53
N LYS A 78 16.38 -17.32 -29.55
CA LYS A 78 15.15 -16.51 -29.64
C LYS A 78 15.38 -15.10 -29.10
N GLU A 79 14.89 -14.10 -29.83
CA GLU A 79 14.95 -12.70 -29.39
C GLU A 79 13.88 -12.38 -28.32
N ASP A 80 12.70 -12.99 -28.42
CA ASP A 80 11.67 -12.80 -27.40
C ASP A 80 12.15 -13.31 -26.04
N SER A 81 11.86 -12.53 -25.01
CA SER A 81 12.07 -12.90 -23.61
C SER A 81 10.74 -12.98 -22.86
N TYR A 82 10.78 -13.59 -21.68
CA TYR A 82 9.66 -13.53 -20.73
C TYR A 82 10.03 -12.66 -19.54
N VAL A 83 9.18 -11.70 -19.20
CA VAL A 83 9.42 -10.75 -18.11
C VAL A 83 8.38 -10.93 -17.01
N PHE A 84 8.84 -10.97 -15.76
CA PHE A 84 8.01 -11.09 -14.57
C PHE A 84 8.66 -10.38 -13.39
N ILE A 85 7.99 -10.37 -12.24
CA ILE A 85 8.47 -9.76 -11.00
C ILE A 85 8.84 -10.84 -9.99
N VAL A 86 9.99 -10.66 -9.35
CA VAL A 86 10.39 -11.38 -8.12
C VAL A 86 10.43 -10.37 -6.98
N LYS A 87 9.50 -10.46 -6.03
CA LYS A 87 9.47 -9.64 -4.81
C LYS A 87 10.02 -10.46 -3.63
N ILE A 88 11.06 -9.95 -2.98
CA ILE A 88 11.70 -10.57 -1.82
C ILE A 88 11.60 -9.58 -0.65
N PRO A 89 11.01 -9.96 0.49
CA PRO A 89 10.85 -9.06 1.62
C PRO A 89 12.22 -8.79 2.28
N GLY A 90 12.40 -7.60 2.83
CA GLY A 90 13.66 -7.19 3.45
C GLY A 90 13.50 -5.93 4.29
N ALA A 91 14.26 -5.81 5.38
CA ALA A 91 14.18 -4.68 6.32
C ALA A 91 15.29 -3.63 6.09
N GLU A 92 16.10 -3.77 5.04
CA GLU A 92 17.37 -3.06 4.85
C GLU A 92 17.24 -1.53 4.94
N ARG A 93 16.12 -0.95 4.47
CA ARG A 93 15.91 0.51 4.43
C ARG A 93 15.00 1.08 5.51
N PHE A 94 14.38 0.23 6.34
CA PHE A 94 13.50 0.70 7.41
C PHE A 94 14.24 1.56 8.44
N GLY A 95 15.55 1.33 8.64
CA GLY A 95 16.41 2.12 9.51
C GLY A 95 16.92 3.43 8.90
N GLU A 96 17.11 3.50 7.58
CA GLU A 96 17.76 4.64 6.91
C GLU A 96 16.86 5.88 6.82
N THR A 97 15.52 5.70 6.80
CA THR A 97 14.57 6.82 6.72
C THR A 97 14.20 7.38 8.09
N MET A 98 14.43 6.61 9.16
CA MET A 98 14.18 7.04 10.54
C MET A 98 15.50 7.50 11.16
N ASN A 99 15.89 8.75 10.86
CA ASN A 99 17.05 9.41 11.47
C ASN A 99 16.96 9.31 13.00
N LYS A 100 17.77 8.44 13.61
CA LYS A 100 18.38 8.64 14.92
C LYS A 100 19.50 7.63 15.12
N GLU A 101 20.68 8.16 15.45
CA GLU A 101 21.71 7.43 16.18
C GLU A 101 21.04 6.76 17.40
N MET A 102 21.02 5.43 17.42
CA MET A 102 20.48 4.67 18.54
C MET A 102 21.50 3.60 18.89
N ASP A 103 22.21 3.82 20.00
CA ASP A 103 23.16 2.87 20.56
C ASP A 103 22.50 1.99 21.64
N GLU A 104 23.02 0.76 21.76
CA GLU A 104 22.88 -0.27 22.81
C GLU A 104 21.64 -1.20 22.90
N ASP A 105 20.51 -0.99 22.20
CA ASP A 105 19.36 -1.94 22.18
C ASP A 105 19.07 -2.58 20.79
N GLU A 106 20.12 -2.71 19.97
CA GLU A 106 20.08 -3.12 18.55
C GLU A 106 19.35 -4.46 18.30
N ILE A 107 19.55 -5.45 19.17
CA ILE A 107 19.07 -6.84 18.94
C ILE A 107 17.53 -6.92 19.04
N LYS A 108 16.92 -6.29 20.05
CA LYS A 108 15.46 -6.32 20.24
C LYS A 108 14.74 -5.54 19.14
N LEU A 109 15.29 -4.40 18.72
CA LEU A 109 14.72 -3.58 17.65
C LEU A 109 14.85 -4.27 16.29
N HIS A 110 15.97 -4.97 16.04
CA HIS A 110 16.16 -5.76 14.82
C HIS A 110 15.19 -6.95 14.76
N ASP A 111 14.99 -7.67 15.88
CA ASP A 111 14.04 -8.79 15.93
C ASP A 111 12.58 -8.31 15.75
N LEU A 112 12.18 -7.17 16.33
CA LEU A 112 10.85 -6.57 16.10
C LEU A 112 10.62 -6.10 14.65
N LYS A 113 11.65 -5.55 14.01
CA LYS A 113 11.62 -5.19 12.58
C LYS A 113 11.46 -6.43 11.70
N ASP A 114 12.18 -7.51 12.00
CA ASP A 114 12.09 -8.76 11.26
C ASP A 114 10.72 -9.42 11.43
N GLU A 115 10.16 -9.44 12.64
CA GLU A 115 8.80 -9.95 12.90
C GLU A 115 7.73 -9.18 12.12
N SER A 116 7.86 -7.85 12.04
CA SER A 116 6.93 -7.01 11.28
C SER A 116 7.00 -7.31 9.77
N VAL A 117 8.21 -7.47 9.23
CA VAL A 117 8.43 -7.86 7.83
C VAL A 117 7.88 -9.26 7.53
N VAL A 118 8.10 -10.22 8.44
CA VAL A 118 7.52 -11.57 8.35
C VAL A 118 6.00 -11.51 8.32
N ALA A 119 5.39 -10.74 9.23
CA ALA A 119 3.94 -10.61 9.33
C ALA A 119 3.34 -10.00 8.06
N MET A 120 3.91 -8.91 7.55
CA MET A 120 3.46 -8.23 6.33
C MET A 120 3.60 -9.10 5.09
N HIS A 121 4.77 -9.74 4.90
CA HIS A 121 5.01 -10.64 3.77
C HIS A 121 4.09 -11.86 3.78
N ASN A 122 3.99 -12.57 4.92
CA ASN A 122 3.15 -13.78 4.99
C ASN A 122 1.66 -13.45 4.84
N LYS A 123 1.26 -12.25 5.25
CA LYS A 123 -0.09 -11.74 5.02
C LYS A 123 -0.36 -11.50 3.53
N GLU A 124 0.59 -10.89 2.80
CA GLU A 124 0.52 -10.73 1.34
C GLU A 124 0.49 -12.09 0.62
N VAL A 125 1.35 -13.04 1.01
CA VAL A 125 1.35 -14.42 0.51
C VAL A 125 -0.02 -15.06 0.70
N LYS A 126 -0.61 -14.95 1.90
CA LYS A 126 -1.93 -15.52 2.19
C LYS A 126 -3.03 -14.88 1.36
N PHE A 127 -2.95 -13.57 1.12
CA PHE A 127 -3.89 -12.88 0.23
C PHE A 127 -3.86 -13.46 -1.18
N TYR A 128 -2.70 -13.46 -1.84
CA TYR A 128 -2.58 -13.92 -3.22
C TYR A 128 -2.75 -15.43 -3.40
N SER A 129 -2.33 -16.23 -2.41
CA SER A 129 -2.38 -17.69 -2.54
C SER A 129 -3.74 -18.29 -2.17
N LYS A 130 -4.55 -17.62 -1.33
CA LYS A 130 -5.77 -18.20 -0.76
C LYS A 130 -7.00 -17.31 -0.83
N LEU A 131 -6.86 -16.00 -0.67
CA LEU A 131 -8.02 -15.10 -0.54
C LEU A 131 -8.52 -14.61 -1.90
N ILE A 132 -7.61 -14.19 -2.79
CA ILE A 132 -7.98 -13.59 -4.07
C ILE A 132 -8.82 -14.50 -4.97
N VAL A 133 -8.64 -15.82 -4.87
CA VAL A 133 -9.44 -16.79 -5.65
C VAL A 133 -10.94 -16.73 -5.32
N GLN A 134 -11.30 -16.15 -4.16
CA GLN A 134 -12.68 -15.91 -3.74
C GLN A 134 -13.22 -14.54 -4.22
N MET A 135 -12.37 -13.69 -4.81
CA MET A 135 -12.69 -12.35 -5.31
C MET A 135 -12.27 -12.17 -6.78
N PRO A 136 -12.81 -12.97 -7.72
CA PRO A 136 -12.31 -13.05 -9.10
C PRO A 136 -12.48 -11.77 -9.93
N LYS A 137 -13.27 -10.79 -9.44
CA LYS A 137 -13.48 -9.50 -10.10
C LYS A 137 -12.47 -8.43 -9.66
N LEU A 138 -11.79 -8.64 -8.54
CA LEU A 138 -10.82 -7.70 -8.01
C LEU A 138 -9.57 -7.71 -8.88
N LYS A 139 -9.14 -6.54 -9.33
CA LYS A 139 -7.97 -6.37 -10.19
C LYS A 139 -6.70 -6.41 -9.34
N VAL A 140 -6.06 -7.57 -9.31
CA VAL A 140 -4.74 -7.76 -8.68
C VAL A 140 -3.78 -8.50 -9.61
N PRO A 141 -2.45 -8.44 -9.38
CA PRO A 141 -1.50 -9.17 -10.20
C PRO A 141 -1.70 -10.69 -10.11
N LYS A 142 -1.52 -11.38 -11.23
CA LYS A 142 -1.35 -12.83 -11.26
C LYS A 142 -0.03 -13.18 -10.57
N CYS A 143 -0.11 -14.14 -9.66
CA CYS A 143 1.05 -14.67 -8.96
C CYS A 143 1.31 -16.14 -9.33
N PHE A 144 2.59 -16.48 -9.48
CA PHE A 144 3.04 -17.79 -9.98
C PHE A 144 3.64 -18.66 -8.87
N GLY A 145 4.20 -18.06 -7.82
CA GLY A 145 4.91 -18.77 -6.76
C GLY A 145 4.99 -17.96 -5.48
N PHE A 146 5.03 -18.67 -4.35
CA PHE A 146 5.07 -18.07 -3.02
C PHE A 146 5.97 -18.90 -2.10
N LYS A 147 6.77 -18.23 -1.27
CA LYS A 147 7.33 -18.79 -0.03
C LYS A 147 7.00 -17.85 1.11
N ASP A 148 6.56 -18.43 2.22
CA ASP A 148 6.45 -17.69 3.48
C ASP A 148 7.86 -17.32 3.97
N ARG A 149 8.00 -16.15 4.59
CA ARG A 149 9.21 -15.76 5.33
C ARG A 149 9.17 -16.44 6.69
N VAL A 150 10.29 -17.03 7.09
CA VAL A 150 10.50 -17.59 8.42
C VAL A 150 11.81 -17.01 8.94
N THR A 151 11.74 -16.24 10.03
CA THR A 151 12.89 -15.60 10.68
C THR A 151 14.08 -16.54 10.75
N ARG A 152 15.22 -16.09 10.20
CA ARG A 152 16.52 -16.80 10.16
C ARG A 152 16.52 -18.15 9.42
N LYS A 153 15.47 -18.48 8.64
CA LYS A 153 15.38 -19.75 7.88
C LYS A 153 15.00 -19.58 6.41
N ASP A 154 13.95 -18.84 6.12
CA ASP A 154 13.46 -18.61 4.76
C ASP A 154 13.24 -17.11 4.57
N GLU A 155 13.79 -16.57 3.48
CA GLU A 155 13.69 -15.16 3.15
C GLU A 155 12.28 -14.75 2.71
N GLY A 156 11.46 -15.70 2.24
CA GLY A 156 10.17 -15.43 1.62
C GLY A 156 10.29 -14.89 0.19
N VAL A 157 9.34 -15.20 -0.68
CA VAL A 157 9.34 -14.70 -2.07
C VAL A 157 7.92 -14.70 -2.64
N ILE A 158 7.62 -13.73 -3.50
CA ILE A 158 6.43 -13.73 -4.35
C ILE A 158 6.86 -13.56 -5.81
N LEU A 159 6.43 -14.49 -6.66
CA LEU A 159 6.57 -14.38 -8.11
C LEU A 159 5.25 -13.85 -8.68
N MET A 160 5.29 -12.77 -9.45
CA MET A 160 4.08 -12.17 -10.01
C MET A 160 4.32 -11.62 -11.43
N GLU A 161 3.24 -11.38 -12.16
CA GLU A 161 3.33 -10.85 -13.52
C GLU A 161 3.94 -9.44 -13.57
N TYR A 162 4.64 -9.13 -14.66
CA TYR A 162 5.15 -7.79 -14.91
C TYR A 162 4.08 -6.95 -15.63
N LEU A 163 3.61 -5.91 -14.95
CA LEU A 163 2.52 -5.06 -15.46
C LEU A 163 2.99 -3.78 -16.15
N GLY A 164 4.30 -3.49 -16.18
CA GLY A 164 4.81 -2.22 -16.70
C GLY A 164 4.59 -1.97 -18.20
N VAL A 165 4.09 -2.97 -18.95
CA VAL A 165 3.65 -2.78 -20.35
C VAL A 165 2.25 -2.17 -20.40
N ALA A 166 1.30 -2.70 -19.62
CA ALA A 166 -0.11 -2.33 -19.65
C ALA A 166 -0.48 -1.28 -18.61
N GLY A 167 0.26 -1.22 -17.50
CA GLY A 167 0.01 -0.36 -16.36
C GLY A 167 1.16 0.63 -16.12
N ILE A 168 0.81 1.79 -15.58
CA ILE A 168 1.76 2.82 -15.15
C ILE A 168 1.23 3.49 -13.87
N MET A 169 2.13 3.84 -12.95
CA MET A 169 1.78 4.66 -11.79
C MET A 169 1.48 6.08 -12.26
N HIS A 170 0.53 6.75 -11.61
CA HIS A 170 0.31 8.16 -11.87
C HIS A 170 1.50 8.99 -11.36
N ASP A 171 1.67 10.19 -11.90
CA ASP A 171 2.71 11.11 -11.44
C ASP A 171 2.60 11.33 -9.92
N THR A 172 3.72 11.18 -9.23
CA THR A 172 3.80 11.23 -7.78
C THR A 172 3.39 12.60 -7.22
N PHE A 173 3.57 13.69 -7.98
CA PHE A 173 3.33 15.07 -7.54
C PHE A 173 1.99 15.63 -8.02
N GLU A 174 1.37 14.98 -9.01
CA GLU A 174 0.04 15.38 -9.47
C GLU A 174 -1.05 14.71 -8.61
N PRO A 175 -2.07 15.48 -8.17
CA PRO A 175 -3.24 14.92 -7.50
C PRO A 175 -4.14 14.20 -8.52
N PHE A 176 -4.88 13.20 -8.06
CA PHE A 176 -5.85 12.52 -8.90
C PHE A 176 -7.02 13.45 -9.19
N ASN A 177 -7.47 13.45 -10.45
CA ASN A 177 -8.73 14.07 -10.85
C ASN A 177 -9.94 13.22 -10.40
N LEU A 178 -11.14 13.77 -10.55
CA LEU A 178 -12.39 13.08 -10.15
C LEU A 178 -12.61 11.74 -10.86
N GLU A 179 -12.23 11.62 -12.14
CA GLU A 179 -12.40 10.36 -12.89
C GLU A 179 -11.49 9.25 -12.35
N LYS A 180 -10.23 9.56 -12.02
CA LYS A 180 -9.32 8.62 -11.35
C LYS A 180 -9.84 8.22 -9.98
N VAL A 181 -10.33 9.18 -9.20
CA VAL A 181 -10.92 8.89 -7.88
C VAL A 181 -12.09 7.94 -8.03
N GLN A 182 -13.02 8.21 -8.95
CA GLN A 182 -14.18 7.35 -9.21
C GLN A 182 -13.76 5.92 -9.59
N SER A 183 -12.77 5.79 -10.47
CA SER A 183 -12.21 4.52 -10.91
C SER A 183 -11.59 3.70 -9.76
N VAL A 184 -10.93 4.35 -8.81
CA VAL A 184 -10.42 3.70 -7.60
C VAL A 184 -11.57 3.33 -6.65
N LEU A 185 -12.56 4.20 -6.48
CA LEU A 185 -13.74 3.90 -5.66
C LEU A 185 -14.56 2.73 -6.20
N ASP A 186 -14.64 2.57 -7.52
CA ASP A 186 -15.29 1.41 -8.14
C ASP A 186 -14.54 0.10 -7.83
N GLU A 187 -13.20 0.12 -7.81
CA GLU A 187 -12.41 -1.04 -7.42
C GLU A 187 -12.53 -1.34 -5.91
N LEU A 188 -12.58 -0.29 -5.07
CA LEU A 188 -12.87 -0.44 -3.63
C LEU A 188 -14.26 -0.99 -3.39
N PHE A 189 -15.25 -0.59 -4.19
CA PHE A 189 -16.59 -1.16 -4.13
C PHE A 189 -16.55 -2.67 -4.41
N ILE A 190 -15.77 -3.12 -5.40
CA ILE A 190 -15.56 -4.55 -5.67
C ILE A 190 -14.91 -5.25 -4.48
N LEU A 191 -13.86 -4.67 -3.88
CA LEU A 191 -13.20 -5.21 -2.69
C LEU A 191 -14.17 -5.39 -1.52
N GLN A 192 -14.87 -4.31 -1.16
CA GLN A 192 -15.77 -4.28 0.01
C GLN A 192 -16.95 -5.22 -0.17
N THR A 193 -17.60 -5.19 -1.33
CA THR A 193 -18.74 -6.07 -1.62
C THR A 193 -18.34 -7.53 -1.72
N SER A 194 -17.19 -7.83 -2.33
CA SER A 194 -16.64 -9.19 -2.36
C SER A 194 -16.31 -9.67 -0.94
N SER A 195 -15.68 -8.81 -0.13
CA SER A 195 -15.36 -9.10 1.26
C SER A 195 -16.59 -9.49 2.08
N LEU A 196 -17.71 -8.78 1.95
CA LEU A 196 -18.96 -9.15 2.63
C LEU A 196 -19.48 -10.52 2.18
N LEU A 197 -19.42 -10.84 0.88
CA LEU A 197 -19.87 -12.13 0.36
C LEU A 197 -19.05 -13.31 0.86
N ILE A 198 -17.79 -13.09 1.23
CA ILE A 198 -16.87 -14.14 1.67
C ILE A 198 -16.45 -13.96 3.13
N LYS A 199 -17.27 -13.30 3.95
CA LYS A 199 -16.95 -12.93 5.34
C LYS A 199 -16.41 -14.09 6.18
N ASP A 200 -17.02 -15.26 6.05
CA ASP A 200 -16.61 -16.49 6.75
C ASP A 200 -15.19 -16.96 6.40
N TYR A 201 -14.67 -16.59 5.22
CA TYR A 201 -13.32 -16.95 4.80
C TYR A 201 -12.23 -16.15 5.49
N TRP A 202 -12.49 -14.92 5.91
CA TRP A 202 -11.44 -13.99 6.35
C TRP A 202 -11.64 -13.38 7.73
N LYS A 203 -12.88 -13.29 8.25
CA LYS A 203 -13.17 -12.64 9.54
C LYS A 203 -12.29 -13.22 10.65
N GLY A 204 -11.67 -12.34 11.44
CA GLY A 204 -10.76 -12.75 12.52
C GLY A 204 -9.37 -13.24 12.06
N LYS A 205 -9.09 -13.34 10.75
CA LYS A 205 -7.80 -13.82 10.20
C LYS A 205 -6.86 -12.71 9.75
N TYR A 206 -7.35 -11.48 9.73
CA TYR A 206 -6.67 -10.25 9.30
C TYR A 206 -6.91 -9.11 10.30
N THR A 207 -7.02 -9.45 11.59
CA THR A 207 -7.28 -8.46 12.64
C THR A 207 -6.08 -7.52 12.81
N PRO A 208 -6.31 -6.26 13.23
CA PRO A 208 -5.27 -5.40 13.76
C PRO A 208 -4.51 -6.10 14.90
N ASP A 209 -3.18 -5.94 14.94
CA ASP A 209 -2.39 -6.48 16.05
C ASP A 209 -2.56 -5.58 17.28
N VAL A 210 -3.17 -6.13 18.32
CA VAL A 210 -3.47 -5.43 19.58
C VAL A 210 -2.21 -5.20 20.43
N ARG A 211 -1.09 -5.87 20.13
CA ARG A 211 0.13 -5.83 20.97
C ARG A 211 1.03 -4.63 20.72
N SER A 212 0.87 -3.96 19.60
CA SER A 212 1.48 -2.66 19.34
C SER A 212 0.59 -1.93 18.35
N SER A 213 0.18 -0.70 18.64
CA SER A 213 -0.62 0.11 17.70
C SER A 213 0.08 0.36 16.36
N GLY A 214 1.32 -0.12 16.18
CA GLY A 214 2.14 0.12 15.00
C GLY A 214 2.50 1.59 14.81
N THR A 215 2.00 2.50 15.67
CA THR A 215 2.06 3.95 15.47
C THR A 215 3.21 4.62 16.21
N SER A 216 4.08 3.88 16.92
CA SER A 216 5.18 4.47 17.69
C SER A 216 6.19 5.22 16.82
N TYR A 217 6.28 4.89 15.53
CA TYR A 217 7.10 5.68 14.59
C TYR A 217 6.61 7.12 14.44
N ILE A 218 5.33 7.41 14.70
CA ILE A 218 4.78 8.77 14.65
C ILE A 218 5.48 9.64 15.68
N ASP A 219 5.64 9.16 16.92
CA ASP A 219 6.38 9.87 17.97
C ASP A 219 7.82 10.20 17.54
N ALA A 220 8.44 9.33 16.75
CA ALA A 220 9.84 9.50 16.32
C ALA A 220 10.02 10.55 15.22
N VAL A 221 9.07 10.67 14.29
CA VAL A 221 9.25 11.46 13.05
C VAL A 221 8.28 12.63 12.89
N PHE A 222 7.23 12.73 13.72
CA PHE A 222 6.17 13.71 13.54
C PHE A 222 6.67 15.15 13.62
N GLU A 223 7.45 15.49 14.65
CA GLU A 223 7.90 16.87 14.88
C GLU A 223 8.74 17.40 13.71
N ASP A 224 9.71 16.60 13.24
CA ASP A 224 10.54 16.94 12.09
C ASP A 224 9.71 17.07 10.80
N SER A 225 8.75 16.16 10.61
CA SER A 225 7.84 16.20 9.47
C SER A 225 6.99 17.47 9.49
N TRP A 226 6.42 17.82 10.65
CA TRP A 226 5.58 19.00 10.78
C TRP A 226 6.38 20.29 10.62
N ASN A 227 7.60 20.35 11.16
CA ASN A 227 8.51 21.48 10.95
C ASN A 227 8.88 21.66 9.48
N LEU A 228 9.10 20.57 8.74
CA LEU A 228 9.32 20.62 7.29
C LEU A 228 8.10 21.22 6.56
N ILE A 229 6.88 20.77 6.86
CA ILE A 229 5.66 21.33 6.27
C ILE A 229 5.56 22.84 6.56
N LYS A 230 5.77 23.26 7.81
CA LYS A 230 5.75 24.69 8.20
C LYS A 230 6.79 25.52 7.45
N SER A 231 7.98 24.99 7.21
CA SER A 231 9.05 25.69 6.45
C SER A 231 8.73 25.88 4.96
N LEU A 232 7.86 25.04 4.42
CA LEU A 232 7.46 25.01 3.01
C LEU A 232 6.05 25.59 2.79
N THR A 233 5.51 26.32 3.76
CA THR A 233 4.18 26.94 3.68
C THR A 233 4.19 28.32 4.35
N THR A 234 3.06 29.03 4.30
CA THR A 234 2.92 30.34 4.98
C THR A 234 2.33 30.20 6.37
N GLU A 235 2.75 31.06 7.30
CA GLU A 235 2.29 31.03 8.70
C GLU A 235 0.76 31.10 8.84
N ASP A 236 0.10 31.90 7.99
CA ASP A 236 -1.38 32.02 7.96
C ASP A 236 -2.11 30.69 7.67
N LEU A 237 -1.43 29.72 7.06
CA LEU A 237 -2.04 28.42 6.78
C LEU A 237 -2.08 27.50 8.00
N TYR A 238 -1.17 27.66 8.97
CA TYR A 238 -1.04 26.73 10.10
C TYR A 238 -1.10 27.36 11.49
N LYS A 239 -0.90 28.67 11.65
CA LYS A 239 -0.80 29.30 12.98
C LYS A 239 -2.03 29.04 13.86
N ASP A 240 -3.22 29.05 13.26
CA ASP A 240 -4.50 28.88 13.96
C ASP A 240 -4.87 27.41 14.22
N ILE A 241 -4.08 26.45 13.72
CA ILE A 241 -4.28 25.01 13.93
C ILE A 241 -3.08 24.32 14.58
N ASN A 242 -1.98 25.02 14.80
CA ASN A 242 -0.71 24.39 15.18
C ASN A 242 -0.84 23.63 16.50
N GLN A 243 -1.57 24.17 17.48
CA GLN A 243 -1.73 23.50 18.77
C GLN A 243 -2.64 22.29 18.67
N GLU A 244 -3.72 22.37 17.91
CA GLU A 244 -4.63 21.25 17.65
C GLU A 244 -3.93 20.11 16.90
N VAL A 245 -3.11 20.43 15.89
CA VAL A 245 -2.29 19.44 15.17
C VAL A 245 -1.35 18.69 16.12
N LEU A 246 -0.67 19.40 17.03
CA LEU A 246 0.18 18.79 18.05
C LEU A 246 -0.63 17.92 19.02
N ASN A 247 -1.85 18.34 19.38
CA ASN A 247 -2.71 17.58 20.28
C ASN A 247 -3.24 16.30 19.62
N LEU A 248 -3.66 16.36 18.35
CA LEU A 248 -4.04 15.18 17.57
C LEU A 248 -2.87 14.20 17.45
N ALA A 249 -1.68 14.71 17.12
CA ALA A 249 -0.47 13.88 17.05
C ALA A 249 -0.16 13.19 18.37
N SER A 250 -0.35 13.88 19.51
CA SER A 250 -0.15 13.28 20.85
C SER A 250 -1.16 12.16 21.19
N HIS A 251 -2.26 12.08 20.44
CA HIS A 251 -3.30 11.05 20.56
C HIS A 251 -3.19 9.94 19.51
N HIS A 252 -2.16 9.92 18.67
CA HIS A 252 -2.03 9.00 17.53
C HIS A 252 -2.35 7.52 17.85
N ALA A 253 -1.85 6.99 18.96
CA ALA A 253 -2.11 5.60 19.36
C ALA A 253 -3.58 5.38 19.79
N ALA A 254 -4.18 6.33 20.50
CA ALA A 254 -5.58 6.27 20.91
C ALA A 254 -6.54 6.43 19.72
N ILE A 255 -6.18 7.28 18.76
CA ILE A 255 -6.90 7.45 17.50
C ILE A 255 -6.89 6.14 16.71
N TRP A 256 -5.70 5.55 16.53
CA TRP A 256 -5.55 4.27 15.83
C TRP A 256 -6.35 3.15 16.51
N GLU A 257 -6.25 3.02 17.84
CA GLU A 257 -7.00 2.02 18.61
C GLU A 257 -8.52 2.19 18.41
N TYR A 258 -9.00 3.42 18.52
CA TYR A 258 -10.41 3.73 18.34
C TYR A 258 -10.90 3.36 16.94
N ASN A 259 -10.16 3.75 15.90
CA ASN A 259 -10.52 3.50 14.51
C ASN A 259 -10.47 2.01 14.14
N ASN A 260 -9.58 1.24 14.76
CA ASN A 260 -9.36 -0.17 14.44
C ASN A 260 -10.11 -1.14 15.36
N HIS A 261 -10.69 -0.68 16.47
CA HIS A 261 -11.40 -1.54 17.41
C HIS A 261 -12.80 -1.04 17.79
N THR A 262 -13.03 0.27 17.82
CA THR A 262 -14.33 0.84 18.24
C THR A 262 -15.23 1.16 17.05
N VAL A 263 -14.67 1.75 15.99
CA VAL A 263 -15.45 2.11 14.79
C VAL A 263 -15.87 0.88 13.98
N ILE A 264 -15.07 -0.19 14.02
CA ILE A 264 -15.36 -1.43 13.30
C ILE A 264 -16.50 -2.19 13.99
N LYS A 265 -17.71 -2.07 13.48
CA LYS A 265 -18.85 -2.89 13.89
C LYS A 265 -18.71 -4.31 13.32
N ASP A 266 -18.84 -5.32 14.17
CA ASP A 266 -18.60 -6.73 13.79
C ASP A 266 -19.39 -7.19 12.57
N ASN A 267 -20.67 -6.81 12.47
CA ASN A 267 -21.55 -7.20 11.35
C ASN A 267 -21.17 -6.49 10.03
N ASN A 268 -20.53 -5.32 10.08
CA ASN A 268 -20.24 -4.49 8.91
C ASN A 268 -18.73 -4.40 8.58
N SER A 269 -17.88 -5.05 9.35
CA SER A 269 -16.45 -5.14 9.06
C SER A 269 -16.21 -5.72 7.65
N ILE A 270 -15.27 -5.14 6.94
CA ILE A 270 -14.82 -5.56 5.61
C ILE A 270 -13.29 -5.72 5.58
N LEU A 271 -12.77 -6.31 4.50
CA LEU A 271 -11.34 -6.31 4.19
C LEU A 271 -10.98 -5.00 3.52
N THR A 272 -9.94 -4.38 4.05
CA THR A 272 -9.31 -3.18 3.51
C THR A 272 -7.94 -3.52 2.98
N HIS A 273 -7.52 -2.86 1.92
CA HIS A 273 -6.15 -2.89 1.42
C HIS A 273 -5.19 -2.37 2.49
N GLY A 274 -5.52 -1.27 3.17
CA GLY A 274 -4.75 -0.72 4.29
C GLY A 274 -3.54 0.14 3.91
N ASN A 275 -3.29 0.36 2.62
CA ASN A 275 -2.20 1.22 2.12
C ASN A 275 -2.45 1.71 0.68
N LEU A 276 -3.61 2.32 0.42
CA LEU A 276 -4.05 2.70 -0.94
C LEU A 276 -3.56 4.08 -1.38
N TRP A 277 -2.26 4.34 -1.25
CA TRP A 277 -1.58 5.49 -1.83
C TRP A 277 -1.23 5.24 -3.30
N LYS A 278 -0.95 6.31 -4.05
CA LYS A 278 -0.79 6.29 -5.52
C LYS A 278 0.24 5.30 -6.05
N ASN A 279 1.29 4.98 -5.28
CA ASN A 279 2.32 4.02 -5.71
C ASN A 279 1.83 2.56 -5.70
N ASN A 280 0.68 2.30 -5.08
CA ASN A 280 0.05 0.98 -5.02
C ASN A 280 -1.11 0.85 -6.03
N ILE A 281 -1.27 1.83 -6.91
CA ILE A 281 -2.35 1.88 -7.92
C ILE A 281 -1.70 2.05 -9.29
N LEU A 282 -1.85 1.05 -10.16
CA LEU A 282 -1.46 1.15 -11.56
C LEU A 282 -2.71 1.49 -12.37
N PHE A 283 -2.59 2.47 -13.26
CA PHE A 283 -3.61 2.84 -14.23
C PHE A 283 -3.24 2.31 -15.61
N ASP A 284 -4.22 2.16 -16.51
CA ASP A 284 -3.93 1.77 -17.89
C ASP A 284 -2.95 2.77 -18.50
N ARG A 285 -1.99 2.24 -19.26
CA ARG A 285 -0.93 3.01 -19.91
C ARG A 285 -1.30 3.26 -21.38
N VAL A 286 -1.35 4.53 -21.78
CA VAL A 286 -1.49 4.93 -23.18
C VAL A 286 -0.44 6.00 -23.48
N ASN A 287 0.37 5.81 -24.53
CA ASN A 287 1.43 6.76 -24.92
C ASN A 287 2.38 7.18 -23.78
N ASN A 288 2.74 6.25 -22.89
CA ASN A 288 3.55 6.51 -21.67
C ASN A 288 2.90 7.39 -20.60
N GLU A 289 1.59 7.62 -20.69
CA GLU A 289 0.83 8.37 -19.70
C GLU A 289 -0.22 7.47 -19.03
N SER A 290 -0.53 7.79 -17.77
CA SER A 290 -1.59 7.10 -17.01
C SER A 290 -2.95 7.59 -17.47
N THR A 291 -3.86 6.68 -17.82
CA THR A 291 -5.29 7.01 -18.02
C THR A 291 -6.04 7.14 -16.69
N ASN A 292 -7.35 7.36 -16.73
CA ASN A 292 -8.20 7.41 -15.54
C ASN A 292 -8.69 6.01 -15.09
N ASN A 293 -8.39 4.94 -15.82
CA ASN A 293 -8.85 3.58 -15.51
C ASN A 293 -7.84 2.83 -14.65
N VAL A 294 -8.28 2.28 -13.51
CA VAL A 294 -7.43 1.40 -12.70
C VAL A 294 -7.18 0.11 -13.47
N GLN A 295 -5.90 -0.19 -13.69
CA GLN A 295 -5.43 -1.44 -14.26
C GLN A 295 -5.32 -2.51 -13.16
N VAL A 296 -4.71 -2.16 -12.02
CA VAL A 296 -4.48 -3.11 -10.92
C VAL A 296 -4.20 -2.39 -9.59
N LEU A 297 -4.56 -3.03 -8.47
CA LEU A 297 -4.09 -2.70 -7.13
C LEU A 297 -3.00 -3.67 -6.69
N ILE A 298 -1.88 -3.16 -6.16
CA ILE A 298 -0.70 -3.94 -5.79
C ILE A 298 -0.30 -3.71 -4.33
N ASP A 299 0.60 -4.53 -3.81
CA ASP A 299 1.17 -4.41 -2.46
C ASP A 299 0.16 -4.61 -1.31
N TRP A 300 -0.42 -5.81 -1.26
CA TRP A 300 -1.44 -6.21 -0.28
C TRP A 300 -0.88 -6.63 1.09
N GLN A 301 0.34 -6.20 1.42
CA GLN A 301 1.03 -6.56 2.67
C GLN A 301 0.40 -5.96 3.93
N THR A 302 -0.45 -4.93 3.77
CA THR A 302 -1.16 -4.24 4.86
C THR A 302 -2.63 -4.64 4.99
N ILE A 303 -3.10 -5.63 4.22
CA ILE A 303 -4.50 -6.06 4.26
C ILE A 303 -4.98 -6.33 5.68
N ILE A 304 -6.12 -5.74 6.03
CA ILE A 304 -6.60 -5.71 7.40
C ILE A 304 -8.12 -5.63 7.43
N GLU A 305 -8.69 -6.21 8.48
CA GLU A 305 -10.09 -5.98 8.84
C GLU A 305 -10.28 -4.50 9.19
N GLY A 306 -11.24 -3.86 8.53
CA GLY A 306 -11.45 -2.42 8.61
C GLY A 306 -12.90 -2.02 8.48
N SER A 307 -13.14 -0.72 8.65
CA SER A 307 -14.41 -0.08 8.36
C SER A 307 -14.54 0.24 6.86
N LEU A 308 -15.75 0.63 6.42
CA LEU A 308 -16.01 0.97 5.02
C LEU A 308 -15.25 2.21 4.57
N MET A 309 -15.02 3.18 5.48
CA MET A 309 -14.35 4.41 5.11
C MET A 309 -12.83 4.33 5.11
N LYS A 310 -12.23 3.30 5.71
CA LYS A 310 -10.79 3.24 5.92
C LYS A 310 -9.98 3.43 4.63
N ASP A 311 -10.19 2.59 3.61
CA ASP A 311 -9.49 2.75 2.33
C ASP A 311 -9.96 3.96 1.52
N ILE A 312 -11.26 4.30 1.60
CA ILE A 312 -11.83 5.45 0.89
C ILE A 312 -11.15 6.74 1.35
N VAL A 313 -11.09 6.97 2.66
CA VAL A 313 -10.48 8.17 3.23
C VAL A 313 -8.97 8.15 3.09
N PHE A 314 -8.32 6.99 3.30
CA PHE A 314 -6.89 6.83 3.01
C PHE A 314 -6.57 7.27 1.58
N HIS A 315 -7.35 6.78 0.61
CA HIS A 315 -7.19 7.13 -0.79
C HIS A 315 -7.39 8.62 -1.05
N LEU A 316 -8.48 9.21 -0.54
CA LEU A 316 -8.79 10.62 -0.75
C LEU A 316 -7.73 11.54 -0.12
N VAL A 317 -7.26 11.23 1.09
CA VAL A 317 -6.30 12.07 1.81
C VAL A 317 -4.92 12.06 1.16
N LEU A 318 -4.43 10.91 0.70
CA LEU A 318 -3.07 10.78 0.19
C LEU A 318 -2.93 11.07 -1.31
N ASN A 319 -4.03 11.06 -2.08
CA ASN A 319 -3.96 11.13 -3.54
C ASN A 319 -4.70 12.32 -4.14
N THR A 320 -5.46 13.10 -3.37
CA THR A 320 -6.29 14.19 -3.89
C THR A 320 -6.04 15.51 -3.17
N THR A 321 -6.52 16.60 -3.76
CA THR A 321 -6.52 17.92 -3.11
C THR A 321 -7.69 18.05 -2.13
N ALA A 322 -7.65 19.07 -1.27
CA ALA A 322 -8.75 19.33 -0.35
C ALA A 322 -10.10 19.57 -1.07
N ASP A 323 -10.07 20.23 -2.23
CA ASP A 323 -11.29 20.54 -2.99
C ASP A 323 -11.93 19.29 -3.59
N ILE A 324 -11.12 18.37 -4.14
CA ILE A 324 -11.62 17.09 -4.65
C ILE A 324 -12.18 16.26 -3.50
N ARG A 325 -11.49 16.20 -2.36
CA ARG A 325 -11.98 15.46 -1.19
C ARG A 325 -13.32 16.01 -0.66
N ARG A 326 -13.49 17.33 -0.60
CA ARG A 326 -14.78 17.94 -0.20
C ARG A 326 -15.89 17.64 -1.21
N HIS A 327 -15.60 17.72 -2.51
CA HIS A 327 -16.55 17.30 -3.53
C HIS A 327 -16.94 15.83 -3.40
N CYS A 328 -15.97 14.94 -3.10
CA CYS A 328 -16.26 13.54 -2.86
C CYS A 328 -17.20 13.36 -1.67
N LEU A 329 -16.95 14.06 -0.56
CA LEU A 329 -17.79 14.01 0.64
C LEU A 329 -19.23 14.49 0.36
N GLU A 330 -19.38 15.58 -0.38
CA GLU A 330 -20.69 16.21 -0.63
C GLU A 330 -21.51 15.51 -1.73
N VAL A 331 -20.86 14.90 -2.72
CA VAL A 331 -21.53 14.41 -3.94
C VAL A 331 -21.33 12.91 -4.14
N ILE A 332 -20.10 12.41 -4.05
CA ILE A 332 -19.79 11.02 -4.43
C ILE A 332 -20.13 10.03 -3.31
N LEU A 333 -19.82 10.34 -2.05
CA LEU A 333 -20.08 9.43 -0.93
C LEU A 333 -21.58 9.15 -0.69
N PRO A 334 -22.51 10.12 -0.86
CA PRO A 334 -23.95 9.83 -0.84
C PRO A 334 -24.36 8.77 -1.87
N GLU A 335 -23.89 8.90 -3.12
CA GLU A 335 -24.17 7.94 -4.18
C GLU A 335 -23.54 6.57 -3.89
N TYR A 336 -22.31 6.58 -3.36
CA TYR A 336 -21.61 5.36 -2.95
C TYR A 336 -22.38 4.61 -1.86
N TYR A 337 -22.88 5.32 -0.84
CA TYR A 337 -23.64 4.75 0.26
C TYR A 337 -24.94 4.08 -0.23
N GLU A 338 -25.72 4.77 -1.07
CA GLU A 338 -26.96 4.20 -1.62
C GLU A 338 -26.66 2.98 -2.51
N LYS A 339 -25.63 3.05 -3.37
CA LYS A 339 -25.17 1.90 -4.17
C LYS A 339 -24.77 0.70 -3.30
N PHE A 340 -24.11 0.95 -2.17
CA PHE A 340 -23.68 -0.11 -1.24
C PHE A 340 -24.88 -0.72 -0.52
N LYS A 341 -25.81 0.12 -0.06
CA LYS A 341 -27.06 -0.28 0.60
C LYS A 341 -27.96 -1.12 -0.32
N ASP A 342 -28.07 -0.73 -1.57
CA ASP A 342 -28.78 -1.50 -2.60
C ASP A 342 -28.13 -2.88 -2.78
N PHE A 343 -26.80 -2.94 -2.84
CA PHE A 343 -26.08 -4.21 -2.98
C PHE A 343 -26.35 -5.16 -1.81
N VAL A 344 -26.18 -4.70 -0.57
CA VAL A 344 -26.37 -5.55 0.63
C VAL A 344 -27.83 -6.01 0.75
N GLN A 345 -28.80 -5.15 0.42
CA GLN A 345 -30.21 -5.52 0.36
C GLN A 345 -30.47 -6.61 -0.69
N GLN A 346 -29.95 -6.45 -1.91
CA GLN A 346 -30.09 -7.45 -2.99
C GLN A 346 -29.46 -8.81 -2.63
N LYS A 347 -28.41 -8.80 -1.81
CA LYS A 347 -27.71 -10.00 -1.35
C LYS A 347 -28.24 -10.56 -0.02
N ASN A 348 -29.25 -9.94 0.58
CA ASN A 348 -29.77 -10.28 1.91
C ASN A 348 -28.66 -10.29 2.99
N ILE A 349 -27.68 -9.39 2.86
CA ILE A 349 -26.64 -9.18 3.87
C ILE A 349 -27.16 -8.15 4.87
N VAL A 350 -27.00 -8.41 6.16
CA VAL A 350 -27.35 -7.46 7.22
C VAL A 350 -26.41 -6.26 7.13
N PHE A 351 -27.00 -5.08 7.00
CA PHE A 351 -26.31 -3.79 6.97
C PHE A 351 -27.13 -2.78 7.77
N ASP A 352 -26.64 -2.44 8.95
CA ASP A 352 -27.31 -1.59 9.94
C ASP A 352 -26.55 -0.27 10.18
N VAL A 353 -25.73 0.16 9.22
CA VAL A 353 -25.02 1.45 9.27
C VAL A 353 -25.92 2.54 8.69
N SER A 354 -26.27 3.53 9.51
CA SER A 354 -26.99 4.72 9.04
C SER A 354 -26.07 5.66 8.24
N TRP A 355 -26.65 6.62 7.51
CA TRP A 355 -25.86 7.65 6.83
C TRP A 355 -24.99 8.45 7.81
N ASP A 356 -25.52 8.81 8.98
CA ASP A 356 -24.78 9.57 9.99
C ASP A 356 -23.59 8.77 10.50
N GLU A 357 -23.77 7.48 10.81
CA GLU A 357 -22.66 6.60 11.23
C GLU A 357 -21.62 6.38 10.11
N PHE A 358 -22.06 6.34 8.85
CA PHE A 358 -21.18 6.24 7.68
C PHE A 358 -20.29 7.49 7.56
N ILE A 359 -20.85 8.67 7.82
CA ILE A 359 -20.11 9.95 7.82
C ILE A 359 -19.27 10.13 9.11
N GLU A 360 -19.71 9.63 10.26
CA GLU A 360 -18.88 9.61 11.47
C GLU A 360 -17.59 8.80 11.23
N ASP A 361 -17.69 7.60 10.63
CA ASP A 361 -16.53 6.79 10.23
C ASP A 361 -15.61 7.60 9.30
N TYR A 362 -16.15 8.35 8.33
CA TYR A 362 -15.33 9.23 7.47
C TYR A 362 -14.48 10.21 8.29
N TYR A 363 -15.06 10.89 9.28
CA TYR A 363 -14.32 11.85 10.12
C TYR A 363 -13.30 11.16 11.01
N TYR A 364 -13.63 10.01 11.60
CA TYR A 364 -12.68 9.21 12.37
C TYR A 364 -11.45 8.82 11.54
N GLN A 365 -11.66 8.33 10.31
CA GLN A 365 -10.55 8.02 9.40
C GLN A 365 -9.81 9.28 8.96
N LEU A 366 -10.50 10.40 8.71
CA LEU A 366 -9.88 11.65 8.27
C LEU A 366 -8.89 12.19 9.30
N ILE A 367 -9.22 12.08 10.59
CA ILE A 367 -8.34 12.49 11.69
C ILE A 367 -7.04 11.69 11.69
N GLU A 368 -7.13 10.36 11.60
CA GLU A 368 -5.96 9.48 11.54
C GLU A 368 -5.13 9.76 10.29
N GLN A 369 -5.77 9.77 9.12
CA GLN A 369 -5.08 9.95 7.85
C GLN A 369 -4.47 11.35 7.70
N GLY A 370 -5.03 12.37 8.34
CA GLY A 370 -4.43 13.71 8.41
C GLY A 370 -3.07 13.71 9.11
N ILE A 371 -2.91 12.94 10.20
CA ILE A 371 -1.61 12.76 10.89
C ILE A 371 -0.65 11.97 10.00
N ILE A 372 -1.12 10.89 9.38
CA ILE A 372 -0.30 10.06 8.48
C ILE A 372 0.18 10.85 7.26
N LEU A 373 -0.64 11.76 6.73
CA LEU A 373 -0.29 12.60 5.58
C LEU A 373 0.97 13.44 5.83
N ILE A 374 1.13 13.99 7.03
CA ILE A 374 2.34 14.78 7.39
C ILE A 374 3.60 13.93 7.20
N ILE A 375 3.56 12.67 7.65
CA ILE A 375 4.69 11.74 7.58
C ILE A 375 4.90 11.27 6.14
N ALA A 376 3.81 10.92 5.44
CA ALA A 376 3.86 10.48 4.05
C ALA A 376 4.49 11.53 3.13
N VAL A 377 4.20 12.82 3.34
CA VAL A 377 4.79 13.92 2.57
C VAL A 377 6.29 14.07 2.83
N LYS A 378 6.74 13.91 4.09
CA LYS A 378 8.18 13.89 4.38
C LYS A 378 8.88 12.75 3.63
N ILE A 379 8.34 11.54 3.74
CA ILE A 379 8.88 10.35 3.05
C ILE A 379 8.93 10.58 1.53
N LEU A 380 7.86 11.16 0.97
CA LEU A 380 7.78 11.50 -0.44
C LEU A 380 8.91 12.45 -0.86
N PHE A 381 9.16 13.51 -0.10
CA PHE A 381 10.21 14.49 -0.41
C PHE A 381 11.61 13.92 -0.26
N ASP A 382 11.85 13.09 0.76
CA ASP A 382 13.14 12.44 0.97
C ASP A 382 13.48 11.45 -0.15
N SER A 383 12.46 10.79 -0.70
CA SER A 383 12.59 9.78 -1.76
C SER A 383 12.76 10.34 -3.18
N ASN A 384 12.60 11.66 -3.37
CA ASN A 384 12.61 12.29 -4.70
C ASN A 384 13.46 13.58 -4.71
N LYS A 385 14.70 13.51 -4.22
CA LYS A 385 15.64 14.65 -4.28
C LYS A 385 16.05 14.92 -5.74
N VAL A 386 15.89 16.16 -6.19
CA VAL A 386 16.28 16.64 -7.53
C VAL A 386 17.65 17.35 -7.49
N SER A 387 18.32 17.43 -8.64
CA SER A 387 19.63 18.10 -8.78
C SER A 387 19.63 19.07 -9.95
N GLY A 388 19.85 20.36 -9.68
CA GLY A 388 19.96 21.42 -10.70
C GLY A 388 18.98 22.58 -10.47
N ASP A 389 19.43 23.82 -10.68
CA ASP A 389 18.75 25.03 -10.20
C ASP A 389 17.31 25.21 -10.74
N ALA A 390 17.07 24.94 -12.02
CA ALA A 390 15.74 25.06 -12.63
C ALA A 390 14.78 23.94 -12.16
N GLU A 391 15.30 22.73 -11.95
CA GLU A 391 14.53 21.63 -11.39
C GLU A 391 14.17 21.91 -9.92
N ILE A 392 15.09 22.52 -9.16
CA ILE A 392 14.88 22.92 -7.77
C ILE A 392 13.72 23.94 -7.65
N GLU A 393 13.61 24.91 -8.56
CA GLU A 393 12.53 25.92 -8.47
C GLU A 393 11.15 25.31 -8.73
N VAL A 394 11.01 24.49 -9.79
CA VAL A 394 9.78 23.75 -10.10
C VAL A 394 9.41 22.81 -8.95
N TRP A 395 10.42 22.13 -8.42
CA TRP A 395 10.30 21.23 -7.29
C TRP A 395 9.82 21.92 -6.01
N ASP A 396 10.39 23.08 -5.68
CA ASP A 396 9.97 23.85 -4.51
C ASP A 396 8.55 24.36 -4.65
N LYS A 397 8.10 24.71 -5.86
CA LYS A 397 6.71 25.09 -6.11
C LYS A 397 5.75 23.92 -5.89
N GLN A 398 6.07 22.73 -6.39
CA GLN A 398 5.26 21.52 -6.16
C GLN A 398 5.18 21.17 -4.68
N LYS A 399 6.33 21.19 -3.98
CA LYS A 399 6.38 21.00 -2.52
C LYS A 399 5.49 21.97 -1.77
N ARG A 400 5.54 23.27 -2.11
CA ARG A 400 4.70 24.30 -1.49
C ARG A 400 3.20 24.03 -1.69
N ASN A 401 2.80 23.59 -2.88
CA ASN A 401 1.40 23.22 -3.15
C ASN A 401 0.96 22.02 -2.31
N ILE A 402 1.78 20.98 -2.23
CA ILE A 402 1.51 19.80 -1.39
C ILE A 402 1.38 20.22 0.08
N CYS A 403 2.32 21.00 0.61
CA CYS A 403 2.29 21.47 1.99
C CYS A 403 1.07 22.35 2.30
N LYS A 404 0.60 23.15 1.34
CA LYS A 404 -0.67 23.89 1.46
C LYS A 404 -1.84 22.92 1.62
N ASP A 405 -1.93 21.89 0.79
CA ASP A 405 -2.99 20.88 0.87
C ASP A 405 -2.94 20.05 2.15
N VAL A 406 -1.74 19.79 2.70
CA VAL A 406 -1.58 19.22 4.05
C VAL A 406 -2.27 20.09 5.09
N CYS A 407 -1.97 21.40 5.13
CA CYS A 407 -2.59 22.32 6.08
C CYS A 407 -4.13 22.39 5.92
N LEU A 408 -4.63 22.38 4.68
CA LEU A 408 -6.07 22.36 4.43
C LEU A 408 -6.73 21.05 4.90
N THR A 409 -6.05 19.93 4.72
CA THR A 409 -6.52 18.61 5.19
C THR A 409 -6.53 18.53 6.71
N LEU A 410 -5.53 19.09 7.37
CA LEU A 410 -5.49 19.17 8.84
C LEU A 410 -6.60 20.06 9.40
N LYS A 411 -6.96 21.15 8.71
CA LYS A 411 -8.14 21.97 9.07
C LYS A 411 -9.42 21.14 9.02
N ASP A 412 -9.63 20.41 7.93
CA ASP A 412 -10.81 19.53 7.79
C ASP A 412 -10.81 18.42 8.87
N ALA A 413 -9.66 17.84 9.17
CA ALA A 413 -9.51 16.84 10.23
C ALA A 413 -9.82 17.40 11.63
N ILE A 414 -9.41 18.63 11.92
CA ILE A 414 -9.72 19.31 13.19
C ILE A 414 -11.21 19.61 13.30
N GLU A 415 -11.86 20.07 12.23
CA GLU A 415 -13.31 20.24 12.22
C GLU A 415 -14.03 18.89 12.40
N GLY A 416 -13.55 17.83 11.75
CA GLY A 416 -14.01 16.47 11.99
C GLY A 416 -13.89 16.06 13.45
N ALA A 417 -12.73 16.29 14.07
CA ALA A 417 -12.53 15.99 15.49
C ALA A 417 -13.47 16.79 16.40
N LYS A 418 -13.77 18.06 16.09
CA LYS A 418 -14.78 18.84 16.85
C LYS A 418 -16.16 18.19 16.81
N LEU A 419 -16.51 17.58 15.69
CA LEU A 419 -17.80 16.90 15.49
C LEU A 419 -17.86 15.55 16.21
N VAL A 420 -16.86 14.70 16.03
CA VAL A 420 -16.95 13.28 16.44
C VAL A 420 -16.14 12.92 17.69
N LYS A 421 -15.14 13.73 18.08
CA LYS A 421 -14.19 13.38 19.15
C LYS A 421 -13.35 14.56 19.66
N SER A 422 -14.01 15.60 20.20
CA SER A 422 -13.33 16.85 20.55
C SER A 422 -12.27 16.70 21.64
N GLU A 423 -12.31 15.63 22.43
CA GLU A 423 -11.28 15.31 23.43
C GLU A 423 -9.88 15.13 22.84
N TRP A 424 -9.75 14.69 21.58
CA TRP A 424 -8.45 14.51 20.92
C TRP A 424 -7.77 15.84 20.57
N LEU A 425 -8.51 16.95 20.62
CA LEU A 425 -7.99 18.31 20.41
C LEU A 425 -7.43 18.95 21.69
N ILE A 426 -7.56 18.28 22.83
CA ILE A 426 -6.94 18.69 24.10
C ILE A 426 -5.58 17.98 24.19
N LYS A 427 -4.58 18.56 24.85
CA LYS A 427 -3.27 17.91 24.99
C LYS A 427 -3.40 16.59 25.76
N ASN A 428 -2.85 15.51 25.21
CA ASN A 428 -2.76 14.24 25.92
C ASN A 428 -1.88 14.41 27.17
N LYS A 429 -2.47 14.22 28.35
CA LYS A 429 -1.72 14.13 29.60
C LYS A 429 -1.16 12.70 29.70
N LYS A 430 -0.15 12.37 28.88
CA LYS A 430 0.65 11.17 29.13
C LYS A 430 1.42 11.42 30.45
N ASP A 431 1.18 10.59 31.45
CA ASP A 431 2.00 10.49 32.68
C ASP A 431 3.41 9.99 32.36
#